data_AF-A0A7Y0CU67-F1
#
_entry.id   AF-A0A7Y0CU67-F1
#
_cell.length_a   1.000
_cell.length_b   1.000
_cell.length_c   1.000
_cell.angle_alpha   90.00
_cell.angle_beta   90.00
_cell.angle_gamma   90.00
#
_symmetry.space_group_name_H-M   'P 1'
#
loop_
_entity.id
_entity.type
_entity.pdbx_description
1 polymer ?
#
loop_
_entity_poly.entity_id
_entity_poly.type
_entity_poly.pdbx_seq_one_letter_code
_entity_poly.pdbx_strand_id
1 'polypeptide(L)'
;MSTGRKKLARAAAIFAAVALTLTACSSGGDKASAPASSAGGKLPTGQTLSVWTFGATGLEDSMNKWAADTGNKVEFKKSEFDPHHEQLLTALASGAVPDVAVVETSYSSLFKQSAQYFTDLRDFGADSIKSDYLDWRWAQGVADDGRVFGLPTDVGGLAMAYRTDLFTAAGLPTDAPSVEKLWSSWEDFLKVGEEYKAKTGKSFLDSTGVLFQTLYNQSDPKLYSADGKSLVYDTNPQIKHAFEIAARGSSISAKLGAFSPEWNTAMAKGDYAVQLAPAWMLNYIQGQAPETSGKWSVANLPVGGGNWGGSQLTIPKASKNAALAFDMISKVLSPANQLAVFKATGNFPSTPSLYTDPALTDYKSKFFSDAPVGIIYSESAKKLKPVYEGPKERQMMREFGNALGRIDTGDETAAQAWDSALAAVKLEIG
;
A
#
# COMPACT_ATOMS: atom_id res chain seq x y z
N MET A 1 -36.44 64.05 17.91
CA MET A 1 -35.12 63.43 18.11
C MET A 1 -34.32 63.60 16.82
N SER A 2 -33.52 64.67 16.77
CA SER A 2 -32.04 64.62 16.60
C SER A 2 -31.62 64.25 15.17
N THR A 3 -31.54 65.22 14.24
CA THR A 3 -30.29 65.91 13.79
C THR A 3 -29.22 64.95 13.29
N GLY A 4 -28.67 64.97 12.08
CA GLY A 4 -28.55 66.02 11.07
C GLY A 4 -27.08 66.07 10.61
N ARG A 5 -26.89 66.23 9.29
CA ARG A 5 -25.82 67.03 8.65
C ARG A 5 -24.37 66.51 8.59
N LYS A 6 -23.79 66.78 7.40
CA LYS A 6 -22.38 67.15 7.07
C LYS A 6 -21.44 65.97 6.74
N LYS A 7 -20.52 66.03 5.78
CA LYS A 7 -19.94 67.08 4.90
C LYS A 7 -19.16 66.33 3.79
N LEU A 8 -19.19 66.75 2.52
CA LEU A 8 -18.17 67.57 1.82
C LEU A 8 -16.72 67.09 2.03
N ALA A 9 -15.77 67.06 1.09
CA ALA A 9 -15.63 67.32 -0.34
C ALA A 9 -14.14 67.72 -0.53
N ARG A 10 -13.56 67.44 -1.71
CA ARG A 10 -12.37 68.10 -2.32
C ARG A 10 -11.02 67.76 -1.64
N ALA A 11 -9.87 67.70 -2.33
CA ALA A 11 -9.47 68.13 -3.67
C ALA A 11 -8.28 67.21 -4.12
N ALA A 12 -8.15 66.89 -5.42
CA ALA A 12 -7.17 67.47 -6.37
C ALA A 12 -5.70 67.12 -6.04
N ALA A 13 -4.80 66.73 -6.96
CA ALA A 13 -4.61 67.06 -8.37
C ALA A 13 -3.55 66.07 -8.93
N ILE A 14 -3.68 65.52 -10.16
CA ILE A 14 -3.22 66.04 -11.47
C ILE A 14 -1.84 65.49 -11.93
N PHE A 15 -1.90 64.78 -13.07
CA PHE A 15 -0.89 64.66 -14.16
C PHE A 15 0.43 63.94 -13.88
N ALA A 16 1.05 63.20 -14.80
CA ALA A 16 0.72 62.81 -16.16
C ALA A 16 1.68 61.71 -16.62
N ALA A 17 1.26 61.03 -17.68
CA ALA A 17 2.01 60.06 -18.46
C ALA A 17 3.36 60.60 -18.99
N VAL A 18 4.36 59.72 -19.03
CA VAL A 18 5.21 59.57 -20.22
C VAL A 18 5.37 58.08 -20.48
N ALA A 19 4.83 57.65 -21.61
CA ALA A 19 5.05 56.34 -22.18
C ALA A 19 5.96 56.49 -23.40
N LEU A 20 6.67 55.38 -23.70
CA LEU A 20 7.36 55.04 -24.95
C LEU A 20 8.70 55.75 -25.17
N THR A 21 9.79 55.14 -25.64
CA THR A 21 10.17 53.77 -26.04
C THR A 21 11.65 53.88 -26.38
N LEU A 22 12.46 52.86 -26.11
CA LEU A 22 13.53 52.46 -27.05
C LEU A 22 13.89 50.99 -26.82
N THR A 23 13.51 50.21 -27.83
CA THR A 23 14.01 48.91 -28.22
C THR A 23 15.54 48.84 -28.27
N ALA A 24 16.11 47.79 -27.68
CA ALA A 24 17.38 47.21 -28.10
C ALA A 24 17.27 45.68 -28.01
N CYS A 25 17.18 45.03 -29.18
CA CYS A 25 17.41 43.60 -29.33
C CYS A 25 18.91 43.33 -29.35
N SER A 26 19.38 42.34 -28.60
CA SER A 26 20.55 41.55 -28.99
C SER A 26 20.42 40.15 -28.41
N SER A 27 20.22 39.20 -29.33
CA SER A 27 20.45 37.76 -29.28
C SER A 27 21.23 37.20 -28.09
N GLY A 28 20.61 36.22 -27.42
CA GLY A 28 21.26 35.31 -26.47
C GLY A 28 20.20 34.39 -25.88
N GLY A 29 19.85 33.33 -26.60
CA GLY A 29 18.85 32.37 -26.16
C GLY A 29 19.35 31.53 -24.98
N ASP A 30 19.09 32.01 -23.76
CA ASP A 30 19.27 31.22 -22.55
C ASP A 30 18.15 30.20 -22.45
N LYS A 31 18.42 29.00 -22.98
CA LYS A 31 17.77 27.79 -22.47
C LYS A 31 18.07 27.73 -20.98
N ALA A 32 17.04 27.92 -20.17
CA ALA A 32 17.05 27.57 -18.76
C ALA A 32 17.53 26.12 -18.64
N SER A 33 18.81 25.97 -18.36
CA SER A 33 19.44 24.69 -18.10
C SER A 33 18.93 24.28 -16.72
N ALA A 34 18.23 23.16 -16.66
CA ALA A 34 18.04 22.45 -15.40
C ALA A 34 19.42 22.31 -14.74
N PRO A 35 19.57 22.54 -13.42
CA PRO A 35 20.83 22.24 -12.78
C PRO A 35 21.01 20.73 -12.84
N ALA A 36 21.86 20.29 -13.77
CA ALA A 36 22.47 18.98 -13.72
C ALA A 36 23.18 18.90 -12.37
N SER A 37 22.65 18.09 -11.47
CA SER A 37 23.33 17.78 -10.23
C SER A 37 24.58 16.98 -10.60
N SER A 38 25.71 17.69 -10.57
CA SER A 38 27.01 17.04 -10.55
C SER A 38 27.08 16.18 -9.30
N ALA A 39 27.34 14.89 -9.50
CA ALA A 39 27.81 14.00 -8.45
C ALA A 39 29.10 14.63 -7.85
N GLY A 40 28.97 15.30 -6.71
CA GLY A 40 30.10 15.98 -6.04
C GLY A 40 29.76 17.20 -5.19
N GLY A 41 28.56 17.79 -5.31
CA GLY A 41 28.12 18.86 -4.42
C GLY A 41 27.73 18.34 -3.02
N LYS A 42 28.16 19.02 -1.95
CA LYS A 42 27.71 18.71 -0.58
C LYS A 42 26.20 18.94 -0.50
N LEU A 43 25.45 17.94 -0.02
CA LEU A 43 24.00 18.06 0.15
C LEU A 43 23.65 19.24 1.07
N PRO A 44 22.55 19.98 0.79
CA PRO A 44 22.07 21.01 1.69
C PRO A 44 21.83 20.46 3.11
N THR A 45 22.18 21.24 4.12
CA THR A 45 21.93 20.95 5.53
C THR A 45 20.93 21.96 6.12
N GLY A 46 20.29 21.61 7.23
CA GLY A 46 19.32 22.46 7.92
C GLY A 46 17.97 22.60 7.21
N GLN A 47 17.70 21.75 6.22
CA GLN A 47 16.39 21.70 5.56
C GLN A 47 15.42 20.84 6.37
N THR A 48 14.13 21.16 6.26
CA THR A 48 13.03 20.30 6.74
C THR A 48 12.30 19.74 5.54
N LEU A 49 12.26 18.42 5.41
CA LEU A 49 11.47 17.73 4.38
C LEU A 49 10.10 17.34 4.94
N SER A 50 9.04 17.74 4.24
CA SER A 50 7.68 17.27 4.55
C SER A 50 7.39 15.94 3.86
N VAL A 51 6.91 14.95 4.62
CA VAL A 51 6.53 13.63 4.13
C VAL A 51 5.06 13.38 4.43
N TRP A 52 4.25 13.14 3.40
CA TRP A 52 2.87 12.67 3.61
C TRP A 52 2.81 11.15 3.52
N THR A 53 2.18 10.53 4.51
CA THR A 53 2.11 9.08 4.65
C THR A 53 0.77 8.63 5.26
N PHE A 54 0.56 7.32 5.28
CA PHE A 54 -0.58 6.65 5.91
C PHE A 54 -0.09 5.43 6.68
N GLY A 55 -0.87 4.95 7.64
CA GLY A 55 -0.53 3.73 8.37
C GLY A 55 0.88 3.76 9.00
N ALA A 56 1.44 2.60 9.32
CA ALA A 56 2.83 2.47 9.75
C ALA A 56 3.64 1.88 8.61
N THR A 57 4.43 2.71 7.92
CA THR A 57 5.19 2.25 6.73
C THR A 57 6.47 1.52 7.10
N GLY A 58 6.97 1.72 8.34
CA GLY A 58 8.24 1.14 8.80
C GLY A 58 9.46 1.92 8.31
N LEU A 59 9.26 3.03 7.59
CA LEU A 59 10.33 3.84 7.00
C LEU A 59 10.66 5.09 7.83
N GLU A 60 9.79 5.46 8.76
CA GLU A 60 9.88 6.70 9.53
C GLU A 60 11.20 6.79 10.30
N ASP A 61 11.61 5.70 10.95
CA ASP A 61 12.89 5.63 11.69
C ASP A 61 14.11 5.75 10.77
N SER A 62 14.03 5.14 9.58
CA SER A 62 15.11 5.22 8.58
C SER A 62 15.26 6.63 8.01
N MET A 63 14.13 7.30 7.74
CA MET A 63 14.10 8.69 7.29
C MET A 63 14.62 9.65 8.38
N ASN A 64 14.21 9.45 9.63
CA ASN A 64 14.71 10.23 10.77
C ASN A 64 16.21 10.03 10.99
N LYS A 65 16.70 8.80 10.86
CA LYS A 65 18.13 8.49 10.92
C LYS A 65 18.90 9.20 9.81
N TRP A 66 18.44 9.11 8.57
CA TRP A 66 19.04 9.83 7.45
C TRP A 66 19.06 11.35 7.71
N ALA A 67 17.99 11.90 8.26
CA ALA A 67 17.89 13.33 8.57
C ALA A 67 18.93 13.75 9.62
N ALA A 68 19.06 12.98 10.71
CA ALA A 68 20.06 13.21 11.74
C ALA A 68 21.50 13.12 11.19
N ASP A 69 21.79 12.08 10.39
CA ASP A 69 23.12 11.85 9.81
C ASP A 69 23.52 12.93 8.78
N THR A 70 22.55 13.60 8.17
CA THR A 70 22.76 14.67 7.18
C THR A 70 22.57 16.09 7.72
N GLY A 71 22.21 16.25 8.99
CA GLY A 71 21.92 17.55 9.59
C GLY A 71 20.64 18.21 9.06
N ASN A 72 19.65 17.41 8.68
CA ASN A 72 18.33 17.82 8.20
C ASN A 72 17.22 17.35 9.15
N LYS A 73 15.96 17.67 8.83
CA LYS A 73 14.77 17.24 9.58
C LYS A 73 13.73 16.64 8.63
N VAL A 74 12.89 15.76 9.18
CA VAL A 74 11.73 15.21 8.48
C VAL A 74 10.49 15.44 9.32
N GLU A 75 9.42 15.94 8.69
CA GLU A 75 8.11 16.15 9.32
C GLU A 75 7.06 15.29 8.61
N PHE A 76 6.39 14.42 9.38
CA PHE A 76 5.39 13.51 8.85
C PHE A 76 3.98 14.08 9.02
N LYS A 77 3.21 14.11 7.93
CA LYS A 77 1.75 14.22 7.98
C LYS A 77 1.16 12.85 7.72
N LYS A 78 0.61 12.23 8.76
CA LYS A 78 -0.09 10.94 8.66
C LYS A 78 -1.59 11.15 8.49
N SER A 79 -2.21 10.41 7.60
CA SER A 79 -3.67 10.42 7.39
C SER A 79 -4.20 9.00 7.21
N GLU A 80 -5.52 8.86 7.27
CA GLU A 80 -6.19 7.60 6.92
C GLU A 80 -5.90 7.22 5.46
N PHE A 81 -5.99 5.92 5.17
CA PHE A 81 -5.51 5.33 3.92
C PHE A 81 -6.10 5.99 2.65
N ASP A 82 -7.43 6.01 2.49
CA ASP A 82 -8.06 6.63 1.32
C ASP A 82 -7.95 8.17 1.35
N PRO A 83 -8.24 8.86 2.49
CA PRO A 83 -8.10 10.32 2.57
C PRO A 83 -6.69 10.83 2.26
N HIS A 84 -5.63 10.08 2.59
CA HIS A 84 -4.26 10.42 2.21
C HIS A 84 -4.10 10.54 0.69
N HIS A 85 -4.55 9.52 -0.06
CA HIS A 85 -4.40 9.50 -1.52
C HIS A 85 -5.30 10.53 -2.20
N GLU A 86 -6.53 10.73 -1.70
CA GLU A 86 -7.46 11.76 -2.19
C GLU A 86 -6.91 13.18 -1.98
N GLN A 87 -6.37 13.44 -0.79
CA GLN A 87 -5.71 14.71 -0.48
C GLN A 87 -4.47 14.93 -1.35
N LEU A 88 -3.69 13.89 -1.60
CA LEU A 88 -2.51 13.97 -2.46
C LEU A 88 -2.90 14.33 -3.91
N LEU A 89 -3.94 13.72 -4.48
CA LEU A 89 -4.44 14.07 -5.81
C LEU A 89 -4.87 15.55 -5.89
N THR A 90 -5.59 16.03 -4.87
CA THR A 90 -6.01 17.43 -4.77
C THR A 90 -4.82 18.38 -4.61
N ALA A 91 -3.82 17.99 -3.81
CA ALA A 91 -2.58 18.74 -3.59
C ALA A 91 -1.75 18.87 -4.88
N LEU A 92 -1.63 17.81 -5.66
CA LEU A 92 -0.92 17.81 -6.94
C LEU A 92 -1.51 18.83 -7.94
N ALA A 93 -2.84 18.95 -7.97
CA ALA A 93 -3.53 19.91 -8.83
C ALA A 93 -3.34 21.37 -8.39
N SER A 94 -3.22 21.61 -7.09
CA SER A 94 -3.05 22.96 -6.51
C SER A 94 -1.60 23.40 -6.33
N GLY A 95 -0.65 22.47 -6.33
CA GLY A 95 0.77 22.71 -6.05
C GLY A 95 1.12 22.77 -4.55
N ALA A 96 0.15 22.63 -3.65
CA ALA A 96 0.36 22.60 -2.20
C ALA A 96 0.75 21.19 -1.72
N VAL A 97 1.92 20.72 -2.15
CA VAL A 97 2.40 19.34 -2.04
C VAL A 97 3.50 19.16 -0.98
N PRO A 98 3.69 17.94 -0.45
CA PRO A 98 4.88 17.60 0.34
C PRO A 98 6.15 17.50 -0.53
N ASP A 99 7.30 17.32 0.12
CA ASP A 99 8.54 16.96 -0.56
C ASP A 99 8.54 15.48 -0.98
N VAL A 100 7.99 14.61 -0.14
CA VAL A 100 7.80 13.18 -0.44
C VAL A 100 6.37 12.78 -0.12
N ALA A 101 5.76 11.99 -0.99
CA ALA A 101 4.48 11.35 -0.72
C ALA A 101 4.60 9.84 -0.90
N VAL A 102 4.07 9.09 0.07
CA VAL A 102 3.89 7.64 -0.06
C VAL A 102 2.67 7.36 -0.92
N VAL A 103 2.79 6.52 -1.94
CA VAL A 103 1.67 6.06 -2.78
C VAL A 103 1.58 4.54 -2.67
N GLU A 104 0.41 4.02 -2.33
CA GLU A 104 0.20 2.57 -2.24
C GLU A 104 -0.02 1.96 -3.64
N THR A 105 0.36 0.68 -3.80
CA THR A 105 0.29 -0.02 -5.10
C THR A 105 -1.10 -0.02 -5.73
N SER A 106 -2.17 -0.21 -4.96
CA SER A 106 -3.55 -0.20 -5.49
C SER A 106 -4.00 1.17 -6.01
N TYR A 107 -3.27 2.24 -5.68
CA TYR A 107 -3.46 3.57 -6.24
C TYR A 107 -2.53 3.87 -7.42
N SER A 108 -1.56 3.01 -7.72
CA SER A 108 -0.51 3.30 -8.71
C SER A 108 -1.07 3.60 -10.10
N SER A 109 -2.07 2.85 -10.56
CA SER A 109 -2.69 3.08 -11.89
C SER A 109 -3.48 4.39 -11.96
N LEU A 110 -3.98 4.89 -10.84
CA LEU A 110 -4.58 6.23 -10.76
C LEU A 110 -3.50 7.31 -10.82
N PHE A 111 -2.41 7.17 -10.05
CA PHE A 111 -1.34 8.17 -10.03
C PHE A 111 -0.49 8.17 -11.31
N LYS A 112 -0.40 7.06 -12.04
CA LYS A 112 0.22 6.99 -13.38
C LYS A 112 -0.42 7.97 -14.38
N GLN A 113 -1.73 8.16 -14.30
CA GLN A 113 -2.45 9.15 -15.13
C GLN A 113 -2.16 10.60 -14.73
N SER A 114 -1.62 10.80 -13.53
CA SER A 114 -1.23 12.10 -12.97
C SER A 114 0.29 12.25 -12.88
N ALA A 115 1.05 11.39 -13.55
CA ALA A 115 2.50 11.31 -13.38
C ALA A 115 3.25 12.59 -13.84
N GLN A 116 2.60 13.44 -14.66
CA GLN A 116 3.06 14.78 -15.02
C GLN A 116 3.26 15.73 -13.84
N TYR A 117 2.59 15.47 -12.71
CA TYR A 117 2.70 16.25 -11.48
C TYR A 117 3.77 15.73 -10.52
N PHE A 118 4.49 14.68 -10.91
CA PHE A 118 5.65 14.17 -10.18
C PHE A 118 6.95 14.47 -10.91
N THR A 119 8.01 14.55 -10.12
CA THR A 119 9.39 14.58 -10.58
C THR A 119 9.74 13.25 -11.25
N ASP A 120 10.40 13.30 -12.40
CA ASP A 120 10.99 12.10 -12.99
C ASP A 120 12.27 11.77 -12.24
N LEU A 121 12.27 10.67 -11.48
CA LEU A 121 13.38 10.28 -10.62
C LEU A 121 14.62 9.88 -11.43
N ARG A 122 14.48 9.62 -12.73
CA ARG A 122 15.61 9.40 -13.65
C ARG A 122 16.51 10.63 -13.75
N ASP A 123 15.95 11.83 -13.58
CA ASP A 123 16.72 13.09 -13.56
C ASP A 123 17.73 13.13 -12.40
N PHE A 124 17.55 12.28 -11.39
CA PHE A 124 18.44 12.13 -10.24
C PHE A 124 19.18 10.79 -10.21
N GLY A 125 19.09 9.98 -11.28
CA GLY A 125 19.85 8.74 -11.42
C GLY A 125 19.13 7.48 -10.97
N ALA A 126 17.79 7.48 -10.86
CA ALA A 126 17.02 6.30 -10.49
C ALA A 126 17.30 5.06 -11.37
N ASP A 127 17.66 5.23 -12.65
CA ASP A 127 18.00 4.11 -13.53
C ASP A 127 19.20 3.28 -13.03
N SER A 128 20.12 3.89 -12.28
CA SER A 128 21.29 3.21 -11.72
C SER A 128 20.96 2.22 -10.61
N ILE A 129 19.81 2.39 -9.94
CA ILE A 129 19.34 1.52 -8.86
C ILE A 129 18.16 0.64 -9.28
N LYS A 130 17.73 0.70 -10.55
CA LYS A 130 16.57 -0.07 -11.05
C LYS A 130 16.73 -1.57 -10.78
N SER A 131 17.92 -2.12 -11.02
CA SER A 131 18.21 -3.55 -10.83
C SER A 131 18.16 -4.01 -9.37
N ASP A 132 18.15 -3.07 -8.41
CA ASP A 132 18.02 -3.43 -7.00
C ASP A 132 16.60 -3.89 -6.68
N TYR A 133 15.60 -3.59 -7.52
CA TYR A 133 14.19 -3.85 -7.27
C TYR A 133 13.63 -4.96 -8.16
N LEU A 134 12.56 -5.60 -7.70
CA LEU A 134 11.75 -6.48 -8.52
C LEU A 134 11.19 -5.72 -9.73
N ASP A 135 11.37 -6.27 -10.93
CA ASP A 135 10.95 -5.63 -12.20
C ASP A 135 9.48 -5.18 -12.18
N TRP A 136 8.59 -6.00 -11.62
CA TRP A 136 7.17 -5.70 -11.57
C TRP A 136 6.82 -4.62 -10.56
N ARG A 137 7.54 -4.54 -9.43
CA ARG A 137 7.37 -3.44 -8.47
C ARG A 137 7.88 -2.15 -9.06
N TRP A 138 9.03 -2.18 -9.73
CA TRP A 138 9.56 -1.03 -10.45
C TRP A 138 8.54 -0.53 -11.48
N ALA A 139 7.98 -1.43 -12.29
CA ALA A 139 7.00 -1.08 -13.32
C ALA A 139 5.73 -0.40 -12.78
N GLN A 140 5.34 -0.64 -11.52
CA GLN A 140 4.21 0.06 -10.89
C GLN A 140 4.52 1.55 -10.61
N GLY A 141 5.79 1.91 -10.47
CA GLY A 141 6.28 3.29 -10.36
C GLY A 141 6.67 3.95 -11.70
N VAL A 142 6.38 3.31 -12.83
CA VAL A 142 6.65 3.82 -14.18
C VAL A 142 5.34 4.19 -14.88
N ALA A 143 5.25 5.42 -15.37
CA ALA A 143 4.09 5.88 -16.15
C ALA A 143 4.21 5.51 -17.64
N ASP A 144 3.13 5.70 -18.40
CA ASP A 144 3.07 5.30 -19.82
C ASP A 144 4.05 6.08 -20.71
N ASP A 145 4.44 7.30 -20.32
CA ASP A 145 5.48 8.10 -20.98
C ASP A 145 6.92 7.70 -20.58
N GLY A 146 7.05 6.64 -19.78
CA GLY A 146 8.32 6.06 -19.35
C GLY A 146 8.96 6.73 -18.15
N ARG A 147 8.38 7.80 -17.58
CA ARG A 147 8.94 8.43 -16.38
C ARG A 147 8.89 7.49 -15.18
N VAL A 148 9.91 7.57 -14.33
CA VAL A 148 9.92 6.89 -13.03
C VAL A 148 9.43 7.90 -12.01
N PHE A 149 8.21 7.75 -11.50
CA PHE A 149 7.62 8.71 -10.55
C PHE A 149 7.65 8.20 -9.09
N GLY A 150 7.96 6.92 -8.87
CA GLY A 150 8.04 6.34 -7.54
C GLY A 150 9.07 5.21 -7.44
N LEU A 151 9.78 5.15 -6.31
CA LEU A 151 10.65 4.04 -5.96
C LEU A 151 9.92 3.04 -5.06
N PRO A 152 9.95 1.72 -5.33
CA PRO A 152 9.27 0.73 -4.51
C PRO A 152 9.80 0.66 -3.08
N THR A 153 8.90 0.55 -2.10
CA THR A 153 9.25 0.33 -0.69
C THR A 153 9.39 -1.17 -0.42
N ASP A 154 8.27 -1.85 -0.36
CA ASP A 154 8.10 -3.23 0.08
C ASP A 154 7.17 -3.97 -0.89
N VAL A 155 7.05 -5.27 -0.64
CA VAL A 155 6.02 -6.11 -1.24
C VAL A 155 5.10 -6.63 -0.16
N GLY A 156 3.83 -6.74 -0.52
CA GLY A 156 2.80 -7.31 0.30
C GLY A 156 3.06 -8.74 0.70
N GLY A 157 3.45 -9.61 -0.26
CA GLY A 157 3.76 -11.03 -0.05
C GLY A 157 2.78 -11.76 0.89
N LEU A 158 1.82 -12.51 0.38
CA LEU A 158 0.78 -13.11 1.21
C LEU A 158 1.22 -14.42 1.87
N ALA A 159 0.89 -14.54 3.15
CA ALA A 159 0.98 -15.75 3.95
C ALA A 159 -0.24 -15.83 4.89
N MET A 160 -0.20 -16.74 5.86
CA MET A 160 -1.23 -16.89 6.87
C MET A 160 -0.62 -16.86 8.26
N ALA A 161 -1.07 -15.93 9.10
CA ALA A 161 -0.77 -15.94 10.52
C ALA A 161 -1.88 -16.67 11.27
N TYR A 162 -1.53 -17.58 12.18
CA TYR A 162 -2.50 -18.35 12.95
C TYR A 162 -2.12 -18.41 14.43
N ARG A 163 -3.14 -18.52 15.29
CA ARG A 163 -3.02 -18.58 16.74
C ARG A 163 -2.71 -20.00 17.21
N THR A 164 -1.43 -20.25 17.51
CA THR A 164 -0.92 -21.56 17.98
C THR A 164 -1.60 -22.02 19.28
N ASP A 165 -1.93 -21.09 20.19
CA ASP A 165 -2.63 -21.41 21.43
C ASP A 165 -4.09 -21.82 21.19
N LEU A 166 -4.78 -21.15 20.27
CA LEU A 166 -6.13 -21.51 19.86
C LEU A 166 -6.16 -22.83 19.06
N PHE A 167 -5.18 -23.04 18.20
CA PHE A 167 -5.01 -24.31 17.47
C PHE A 167 -4.75 -25.47 18.45
N THR A 168 -3.87 -25.27 19.43
CA THR A 168 -3.62 -26.27 20.48
C THR A 168 -4.89 -26.61 21.26
N ALA A 169 -5.66 -25.61 21.68
CA ALA A 169 -6.94 -25.81 22.37
C ALA A 169 -7.97 -26.54 21.49
N ALA A 170 -7.94 -26.33 20.18
CA ALA A 170 -8.74 -27.05 19.20
C ALA A 170 -8.16 -28.41 18.78
N GLY A 171 -7.00 -28.82 19.31
CA GLY A 171 -6.32 -30.07 18.92
C GLY A 171 -5.81 -30.09 17.48
N LEU A 172 -5.56 -28.92 16.89
CA LEU A 172 -4.92 -28.75 15.59
C LEU A 172 -3.38 -28.70 15.75
N PRO A 173 -2.62 -29.10 14.71
CA PRO A 173 -1.16 -28.94 14.72
C PRO A 173 -0.77 -27.46 14.80
N THR A 174 0.43 -27.17 15.32
CA THR A 174 0.91 -25.80 15.48
C THR A 174 2.20 -25.49 14.73
N ASP A 175 2.95 -26.49 14.26
CA ASP A 175 4.09 -26.26 13.38
C ASP A 175 3.62 -25.94 11.96
N ALA A 176 4.31 -24.99 11.30
CA ALA A 176 3.92 -24.51 9.98
C ALA A 176 3.81 -25.65 8.93
N PRO A 177 4.75 -26.61 8.82
CA PRO A 177 4.62 -27.69 7.83
C PRO A 177 3.40 -28.58 8.01
N SER A 178 2.98 -28.84 9.25
CA SER A 178 1.77 -29.63 9.52
C SER A 178 0.50 -28.83 9.32
N VAL A 179 0.53 -27.53 9.64
CA VAL A 179 -0.58 -26.60 9.37
C VAL A 179 -0.81 -26.43 7.87
N GLU A 180 0.25 -26.29 7.06
CA GLU A 180 0.15 -26.21 5.60
C GLU A 180 -0.50 -27.44 4.97
N LYS A 181 -0.35 -28.62 5.57
CA LYS A 181 -1.00 -29.86 5.12
C LYS A 181 -2.50 -29.90 5.43
N LEU A 182 -3.00 -29.05 6.33
CA LEU A 182 -4.44 -28.97 6.61
C LEU A 182 -5.21 -28.38 5.43
N TRP A 183 -4.58 -27.54 4.61
CA TRP A 183 -5.25 -26.72 3.61
C TRP A 183 -4.50 -26.63 2.28
N SER A 184 -4.42 -27.75 1.56
CA SER A 184 -3.89 -27.78 0.19
C SER A 184 -4.72 -26.97 -0.82
N SER A 185 -5.98 -26.67 -0.49
CA SER A 185 -6.91 -25.87 -1.28
C SER A 185 -7.71 -24.92 -0.38
N TRP A 186 -8.39 -23.94 -0.98
CA TRP A 186 -9.28 -23.06 -0.24
C TRP A 186 -10.53 -23.78 0.28
N GLU A 187 -10.99 -24.83 -0.39
CA GLU A 187 -12.04 -25.71 0.10
C GLU A 187 -11.60 -26.47 1.36
N ASP A 188 -10.37 -26.97 1.39
CA ASP A 188 -9.80 -27.59 2.59
C ASP A 188 -9.68 -26.55 3.73
N PHE A 189 -9.24 -25.32 3.42
CA PHE A 189 -9.21 -24.23 4.39
C PHE A 189 -10.59 -23.96 5.02
N LEU A 190 -11.64 -23.87 4.20
CA LEU A 190 -13.02 -23.70 4.69
C LEU A 190 -13.43 -24.85 5.60
N LYS A 191 -13.14 -26.09 5.20
CA LYS A 191 -13.46 -27.29 5.99
C LYS A 191 -12.76 -27.28 7.36
N VAL A 192 -11.47 -26.93 7.41
CA VAL A 192 -10.73 -26.79 8.68
C VAL A 192 -11.38 -25.72 9.56
N GLY A 193 -11.80 -24.60 8.98
CA GLY A 193 -12.51 -23.55 9.71
C GLY A 193 -13.86 -23.99 10.25
N GLU A 194 -14.62 -24.78 9.48
CA GLU A 194 -15.90 -25.34 9.89
C GLU A 194 -15.72 -26.31 11.07
N GLU A 195 -14.72 -27.19 11.00
CA GLU A 195 -14.36 -28.12 12.08
C GLU A 195 -13.90 -27.37 13.34
N TYR A 196 -13.04 -26.35 13.18
CA TYR A 196 -12.60 -25.49 14.28
C TYR A 196 -13.79 -24.80 14.96
N LYS A 197 -14.70 -24.20 14.18
CA LYS A 197 -15.86 -23.51 14.72
C LYS A 197 -16.84 -24.46 15.39
N ALA A 198 -17.10 -25.63 14.82
CA ALA A 198 -17.95 -26.65 15.43
C ALA A 198 -17.39 -27.13 16.78
N LYS A 199 -16.07 -27.27 16.89
CA LYS A 199 -15.41 -27.73 18.12
C LYS A 199 -15.30 -26.66 19.21
N THR A 200 -15.04 -25.41 18.82
CA THR A 200 -14.69 -24.33 19.77
C THR A 200 -15.79 -23.31 19.99
N GLY A 201 -16.76 -23.24 19.09
CA GLY A 201 -17.76 -22.17 19.02
C GLY A 201 -17.21 -20.81 18.56
N LYS A 202 -15.90 -20.69 18.28
CA LYS A 202 -15.24 -19.46 17.85
C LYS A 202 -15.13 -19.38 16.33
N SER A 203 -15.06 -18.16 15.79
CA SER A 203 -14.81 -17.95 14.38
C SER A 203 -13.38 -18.35 14.01
N PHE A 204 -13.18 -18.73 12.75
CA PHE A 204 -11.86 -19.14 12.26
C PHE A 204 -11.09 -17.98 11.66
N LEU A 205 -11.72 -17.18 10.82
CA LEU A 205 -11.14 -15.97 10.23
C LEU A 205 -11.93 -14.72 10.64
N ASP A 206 -11.37 -13.57 10.29
CA ASP A 206 -11.90 -12.25 10.60
C ASP A 206 -13.10 -11.83 9.75
N SER A 207 -12.99 -11.90 8.41
CA SER A 207 -14.04 -11.45 7.50
C SER A 207 -14.01 -12.11 6.13
N THR A 208 -15.19 -12.19 5.50
CA THR A 208 -15.34 -12.64 4.11
C THR A 208 -14.65 -11.71 3.11
N GLY A 209 -14.63 -10.40 3.39
CA GLY A 209 -13.95 -9.40 2.57
C GLY A 209 -12.43 -9.62 2.49
N VAL A 210 -11.77 -9.94 3.61
CA VAL A 210 -10.33 -10.24 3.63
C VAL A 210 -10.02 -11.57 2.93
N LEU A 211 -10.90 -12.57 3.06
CA LEU A 211 -10.80 -13.81 2.31
C LEU A 211 -10.89 -13.57 0.78
N PHE A 212 -11.88 -12.80 0.35
CA PHE A 212 -12.02 -12.43 -1.06
C PHE A 212 -10.82 -11.65 -1.58
N GLN A 213 -10.35 -10.65 -0.83
CA GLN A 213 -9.16 -9.86 -1.17
C GLN A 213 -7.94 -10.76 -1.39
N THR A 214 -7.79 -11.82 -0.59
CA THR A 214 -6.69 -12.77 -0.70
C THR A 214 -6.79 -13.64 -1.95
N LEU A 215 -7.96 -14.26 -2.19
CA LEU A 215 -8.24 -15.06 -3.38
C LEU A 215 -8.12 -14.25 -4.68
N TYR A 216 -8.65 -13.02 -4.67
CA TYR A 216 -8.51 -12.06 -5.77
C TYR A 216 -7.04 -11.77 -6.07
N ASN A 217 -6.19 -11.62 -5.03
CA ASN A 217 -4.75 -11.40 -5.21
C ASN A 217 -3.96 -12.64 -5.66
N GLN A 218 -4.61 -13.80 -5.76
CA GLN A 218 -4.09 -15.01 -6.39
C GLN A 218 -4.65 -15.23 -7.82
N SER A 219 -5.58 -14.38 -8.26
CA SER A 219 -6.22 -14.50 -9.57
C SER A 219 -5.37 -13.87 -10.68
N ASP A 220 -5.33 -14.51 -11.84
CA ASP A 220 -4.66 -14.04 -13.06
C ASP A 220 -5.44 -14.51 -14.31
N PRO A 221 -6.08 -13.59 -15.07
CA PRO A 221 -6.16 -12.15 -14.83
C PRO A 221 -7.04 -11.78 -13.62
N LYS A 222 -7.02 -10.51 -13.22
CA LYS A 222 -7.87 -9.90 -12.18
C LYS A 222 -9.17 -9.33 -12.78
N LEU A 223 -9.54 -8.08 -12.48
CA LEU A 223 -10.76 -7.45 -13.02
C LEU A 223 -10.58 -6.84 -14.42
N TYR A 224 -9.36 -6.79 -14.93
CA TYR A 224 -9.02 -6.36 -16.28
C TYR A 224 -8.37 -7.49 -17.08
N SER A 225 -8.49 -7.45 -18.40
CA SER A 225 -7.71 -8.30 -19.30
C SER A 225 -6.21 -8.12 -19.04
N ALA A 226 -5.40 -9.13 -19.41
CA ALA A 226 -3.96 -9.09 -19.19
C ALA A 226 -3.26 -7.88 -19.86
N ASP A 227 -3.84 -7.35 -20.95
CA ASP A 227 -3.35 -6.14 -21.62
C ASP A 227 -3.96 -4.83 -21.10
N GLY A 228 -4.82 -4.91 -20.07
CA GLY A 228 -5.47 -3.76 -19.42
C GLY A 228 -6.54 -3.05 -20.26
N LYS A 229 -6.87 -3.55 -21.46
CA LYS A 229 -7.77 -2.86 -22.40
C LYS A 229 -9.25 -3.12 -22.18
N SER A 230 -9.61 -4.16 -21.46
CA SER A 230 -11.01 -4.54 -21.26
C SER A 230 -11.25 -4.95 -19.82
N LEU A 231 -12.44 -4.62 -19.33
CA LEU A 231 -12.94 -5.10 -18.05
C LEU A 231 -13.44 -6.54 -18.21
N VAL A 232 -13.07 -7.41 -17.27
CA VAL A 232 -13.45 -8.83 -17.25
C VAL A 232 -14.01 -9.25 -15.88
N TYR A 233 -14.34 -8.31 -15.00
CA TYR A 233 -14.82 -8.58 -13.65
C TYR A 233 -16.08 -9.48 -13.60
N ASP A 234 -16.91 -9.44 -14.64
CA ASP A 234 -18.18 -10.16 -14.76
C ASP A 234 -18.05 -11.51 -15.48
N THR A 235 -17.00 -11.68 -16.29
CA THR A 235 -16.78 -12.82 -17.19
C THR A 235 -15.61 -13.69 -16.76
N ASN A 236 -14.76 -13.21 -15.84
CA ASN A 236 -13.61 -13.95 -15.35
C ASN A 236 -14.03 -15.03 -14.33
N PRO A 237 -13.85 -16.33 -14.66
CA PRO A 237 -14.25 -17.41 -13.77
C PRO A 237 -13.45 -17.45 -12.46
N GLN A 238 -12.21 -16.94 -12.42
CA GLN A 238 -11.41 -16.90 -11.19
C GLN A 238 -11.98 -15.90 -10.19
N ILE A 239 -12.48 -14.74 -10.65
CA ILE A 239 -13.12 -13.73 -9.79
C ILE A 239 -14.43 -14.28 -9.22
N LYS A 240 -15.23 -14.92 -10.07
CA LYS A 240 -16.46 -15.59 -9.62
C LYS A 240 -16.17 -16.68 -8.59
N HIS A 241 -15.18 -17.53 -8.86
CA HIS A 241 -14.76 -18.58 -7.93
C HIS A 241 -14.26 -18.00 -6.60
N ALA A 242 -13.42 -16.95 -6.64
CA ALA A 242 -12.96 -16.24 -5.45
C ALA A 242 -14.14 -15.71 -4.61
N PHE A 243 -15.14 -15.12 -5.26
CA PHE A 243 -16.33 -14.62 -4.58
C PHE A 243 -17.15 -15.75 -3.95
N GLU A 244 -17.34 -16.86 -4.65
CA GLU A 244 -18.08 -18.03 -4.16
C GLU A 244 -17.41 -18.68 -2.94
N ILE A 245 -16.08 -18.80 -2.95
CA ILE A 245 -15.31 -19.29 -1.80
C ILE A 245 -15.41 -18.32 -0.62
N ALA A 246 -15.27 -17.01 -0.87
CA ALA A 246 -15.40 -16.00 0.17
C ALA A 246 -16.80 -15.98 0.79
N ALA A 247 -17.85 -16.12 -0.03
CA ALA A 247 -19.24 -16.21 0.42
C ALA A 247 -19.46 -17.42 1.34
N ARG A 248 -18.92 -18.59 1.00
CA ARG A 248 -18.96 -19.79 1.87
C ARG A 248 -18.23 -19.55 3.19
N GLY A 249 -17.17 -18.75 3.18
CA GLY A 249 -16.42 -18.31 4.35
C GLY A 249 -17.24 -17.55 5.39
N SER A 250 -18.44 -17.04 5.05
CA SER A 250 -19.32 -16.37 6.03
C SER A 250 -19.68 -17.26 7.22
N SER A 251 -19.77 -18.58 6.98
CA SER A 251 -20.05 -19.58 8.03
C SER A 251 -18.97 -19.63 9.12
N ILE A 252 -17.73 -19.28 8.81
CA ILE A 252 -16.56 -19.36 9.70
C ILE A 252 -15.95 -17.97 10.02
N SER A 253 -16.55 -16.91 9.49
CA SER A 253 -16.17 -15.50 9.65
C SER A 253 -16.55 -14.95 11.03
N ALA A 254 -15.76 -14.03 11.57
CA ALA A 254 -16.11 -13.19 12.73
C ALA A 254 -16.97 -11.98 12.34
N LYS A 255 -17.11 -11.69 11.04
CA LYS A 255 -17.92 -10.60 10.48
C LYS A 255 -17.45 -9.21 10.93
N LEU A 256 -16.13 -9.06 11.06
CA LEU A 256 -15.51 -7.84 11.55
C LEU A 256 -14.86 -7.08 10.40
N GLY A 257 -15.26 -5.83 10.18
CA GLY A 257 -14.61 -4.97 9.19
C GLY A 257 -13.13 -4.80 9.52
N ALA A 258 -12.25 -5.15 8.57
CA ALA A 258 -10.81 -5.08 8.77
C ALA A 258 -10.38 -3.68 9.23
N PHE A 259 -9.40 -3.65 10.15
CA PHE A 259 -8.83 -2.43 10.75
C PHE A 259 -9.79 -1.59 11.63
N SER A 260 -11.00 -2.08 11.92
CA SER A 260 -11.88 -1.43 12.90
C SER A 260 -11.39 -1.65 14.34
N PRO A 261 -11.78 -0.79 15.30
CA PRO A 261 -11.48 -1.02 16.72
C PRO A 261 -11.96 -2.38 17.24
N GLU A 262 -13.13 -2.84 16.77
CA GLU A 262 -13.71 -4.14 17.12
C GLU A 262 -12.86 -5.29 16.57
N TRP A 263 -12.42 -5.18 15.32
CA TRP A 263 -11.49 -6.15 14.71
C TRP A 263 -10.17 -6.23 15.48
N ASN A 264 -9.59 -5.10 15.88
CA ASN A 264 -8.34 -5.04 16.66
C ASN A 264 -8.52 -5.71 18.03
N THR A 265 -9.65 -5.43 18.68
CA THR A 265 -10.00 -6.04 19.96
C THR A 265 -10.17 -7.55 19.84
N ALA A 266 -10.86 -8.02 18.81
CA ALA A 266 -11.08 -9.43 18.53
C ALA A 266 -9.77 -10.18 18.22
N MET A 267 -8.85 -9.54 17.48
CA MET A 267 -7.50 -10.07 17.23
C MET A 267 -6.76 -10.35 18.55
N ALA A 268 -6.71 -9.34 19.42
CA ALA A 268 -5.98 -9.42 20.69
C ALA A 268 -6.59 -10.47 21.62
N LYS A 269 -7.92 -10.58 21.66
CA LYS A 269 -8.65 -11.56 22.48
C LYS A 269 -8.61 -12.98 21.92
N GLY A 270 -8.31 -13.15 20.64
CA GLY A 270 -8.39 -14.46 19.97
C GLY A 270 -9.83 -14.91 19.77
N ASP A 271 -10.67 -14.00 19.25
CA ASP A 271 -12.06 -14.28 18.86
C ASP A 271 -12.14 -14.91 17.45
N TYR A 272 -11.05 -14.80 16.68
CA TYR A 272 -10.76 -15.59 15.49
C TYR A 272 -9.34 -16.17 15.54
N ALA A 273 -9.09 -17.24 14.79
CA ALA A 273 -7.88 -18.06 14.91
C ALA A 273 -6.83 -17.80 13.82
N VAL A 274 -7.27 -17.26 12.68
CA VAL A 274 -6.46 -17.08 11.48
C VAL A 274 -6.60 -15.65 10.96
N GLN A 275 -5.46 -15.06 10.60
CA GLN A 275 -5.36 -13.82 9.85
C GLN A 275 -4.65 -14.10 8.52
N LEU A 276 -5.31 -13.77 7.40
CA LEU A 276 -4.65 -13.74 6.09
C LEU A 276 -3.70 -12.53 6.10
N ALA A 277 -2.41 -12.82 6.08
CA ALA A 277 -1.37 -11.91 6.53
C ALA A 277 -0.37 -11.66 5.41
N PRO A 278 -0.50 -10.55 4.66
CA PRO A 278 0.65 -10.00 3.97
C PRO A 278 1.76 -9.65 4.98
N ALA A 279 3.01 -9.59 4.55
CA ALA A 279 4.16 -9.39 5.42
C ALA A 279 4.04 -8.17 6.34
N TRP A 280 3.53 -7.03 5.83
CA TRP A 280 3.27 -5.83 6.63
C TRP A 280 2.22 -6.04 7.73
N MET A 281 1.32 -7.03 7.60
CA MET A 281 0.33 -7.37 8.62
C MET A 281 1.00 -7.90 9.90
N LEU A 282 2.21 -8.45 9.80
CA LEU A 282 2.96 -8.89 10.99
C LEU A 282 3.27 -7.72 11.92
N ASN A 283 3.63 -6.55 11.38
CA ASN A 283 3.81 -5.33 12.19
C ASN A 283 2.49 -4.91 12.84
N TYR A 284 1.40 -5.00 12.09
CA TYR A 284 0.07 -4.63 12.57
C TYR A 284 -0.38 -5.52 13.73
N ILE A 285 -0.22 -6.84 13.61
CA ILE A 285 -0.53 -7.80 14.69
C ILE A 285 0.32 -7.49 15.93
N GLN A 286 1.62 -7.22 15.77
CA GLN A 286 2.51 -6.85 16.88
C GLN A 286 2.05 -5.58 17.60
N GLY A 287 1.62 -4.57 16.85
CA GLY A 287 1.15 -3.30 17.40
C GLY A 287 -0.23 -3.39 18.05
N GLN A 288 -1.17 -4.14 17.48
CA GLN A 288 -2.55 -4.23 17.98
C GLN A 288 -2.74 -5.32 19.04
N ALA A 289 -1.92 -6.37 19.02
CA ALA A 289 -2.02 -7.51 19.93
C ALA A 289 -0.68 -7.87 20.60
N PRO A 290 0.05 -6.91 21.22
CA PRO A 290 1.40 -7.15 21.75
C PRO A 290 1.45 -8.30 22.79
N GLU A 291 0.41 -8.46 23.60
CA GLU A 291 0.26 -9.51 24.62
C GLU A 291 0.07 -10.93 24.04
N THR A 292 0.01 -11.05 22.71
CA THR A 292 -0.06 -12.33 22.00
C THR A 292 1.29 -12.79 21.45
N SER A 293 2.38 -12.11 21.82
CA SER A 293 3.75 -12.56 21.53
C SER A 293 3.97 -14.02 21.94
N GLY A 294 4.51 -14.83 21.04
CA GLY A 294 4.71 -16.27 21.23
C GLY A 294 3.43 -17.12 21.13
N LYS A 295 2.29 -16.53 20.73
CA LYS A 295 1.03 -17.24 20.51
C LYS A 295 0.63 -17.30 19.03
N TRP A 296 1.35 -16.61 18.16
CA TRP A 296 1.17 -16.68 16.71
C TRP A 296 2.26 -17.51 16.06
N SER A 297 1.98 -18.07 14.90
CA SER A 297 2.95 -18.58 13.94
C SER A 297 2.49 -18.22 12.53
N VAL A 298 3.35 -18.43 11.53
CA VAL A 298 3.07 -18.10 10.13
C VAL A 298 3.29 -19.33 9.26
N ALA A 299 2.38 -19.56 8.32
CA ALA A 299 2.40 -20.63 7.33
C ALA A 299 2.09 -20.07 5.93
N ASN A 300 2.43 -20.83 4.89
CA ASN A 300 2.04 -20.50 3.53
C ASN A 300 0.51 -20.50 3.34
N LEU A 301 0.03 -19.73 2.37
CA LEU A 301 -1.37 -19.77 1.92
C LEU A 301 -1.73 -21.11 1.25
N PRO A 302 -3.03 -21.46 1.21
CA PRO A 302 -3.52 -22.46 0.28
C PRO A 302 -3.25 -22.01 -1.15
N VAL A 303 -2.55 -22.86 -1.91
CA VAL A 303 -2.23 -22.68 -3.33
C VAL A 303 -1.34 -21.46 -3.64
N GLY A 304 -0.31 -21.66 -4.46
CA GLY A 304 0.44 -20.54 -5.06
C GLY A 304 1.09 -19.57 -4.06
N GLY A 305 1.03 -18.28 -4.39
CA GLY A 305 1.44 -17.14 -3.59
C GLY A 305 0.56 -15.95 -3.99
N GLY A 306 0.78 -14.78 -3.41
CA GLY A 306 0.01 -13.60 -3.77
C GLY A 306 0.65 -12.34 -3.22
N ASN A 307 0.19 -11.18 -3.66
CA ASN A 307 0.64 -9.90 -3.15
C ASN A 307 -0.56 -9.05 -2.77
N TRP A 308 -0.56 -8.57 -1.53
CA TRP A 308 -1.49 -7.55 -1.09
C TRP A 308 -0.70 -6.41 -0.48
N GLY A 309 -0.65 -5.29 -1.19
CA GLY A 309 0.01 -4.09 -0.71
C GLY A 309 1.44 -3.93 -1.23
N GLY A 310 2.16 -3.06 -0.55
CA GLY A 310 3.40 -2.47 -1.03
C GLY A 310 3.17 -0.99 -1.36
N SER A 311 4.17 -0.16 -1.12
CA SER A 311 4.08 1.28 -1.42
C SER A 311 5.24 1.75 -2.29
N GLN A 312 5.20 3.00 -2.71
CA GLN A 312 6.30 3.67 -3.38
C GLN A 312 6.47 5.09 -2.84
N LEU A 313 7.73 5.53 -2.75
CA LEU A 313 8.05 6.90 -2.39
C LEU A 313 8.13 7.74 -3.66
N THR A 314 7.33 8.80 -3.71
CA THR A 314 7.21 9.70 -4.85
C THR A 314 7.64 11.11 -4.45
N ILE A 315 8.10 11.91 -5.43
CA ILE A 315 8.48 13.31 -5.22
C ILE A 315 7.57 14.18 -6.10
N PRO A 316 6.62 14.92 -5.52
CA PRO A 316 5.82 15.87 -6.27
C PRO A 316 6.68 16.91 -7.00
N LYS A 317 6.33 17.26 -8.24
CA LYS A 317 7.11 18.18 -9.10
C LYS A 317 7.23 19.59 -8.51
N ALA A 318 6.26 19.99 -7.69
CA ALA A 318 6.28 21.30 -7.04
C ALA A 318 7.13 21.36 -5.76
N SER A 319 7.70 20.23 -5.28
CA SER A 319 8.67 20.22 -4.19
C SER A 319 9.86 21.13 -4.49
N LYS A 320 10.31 21.88 -3.48
CA LYS A 320 11.50 22.72 -3.59
C LYS A 320 12.80 21.98 -3.25
N ASN A 321 12.70 20.75 -2.76
CA ASN A 321 13.81 19.96 -2.25
C ASN A 321 14.01 18.65 -3.03
N ALA A 322 13.60 18.57 -4.30
CA ALA A 322 13.57 17.32 -5.07
C ALA A 322 14.89 16.52 -5.04
N ALA A 323 16.04 17.17 -5.19
CA ALA A 323 17.34 16.50 -5.13
C ALA A 323 17.65 15.90 -3.74
N LEU A 324 17.34 16.65 -2.68
CA LEU A 324 17.56 16.23 -1.30
C LEU A 324 16.56 15.12 -0.90
N ALA A 325 15.31 15.23 -1.35
CA ALA A 325 14.29 14.20 -1.20
C ALA A 325 14.70 12.91 -1.94
N PHE A 326 15.27 13.01 -3.15
CA PHE A 326 15.76 11.84 -3.87
C PHE A 326 16.92 11.14 -3.14
N ASP A 327 17.87 11.90 -2.59
CA ASP A 327 18.95 11.34 -1.76
C ASP A 327 18.41 10.58 -0.55
N MET A 328 17.40 11.14 0.12
CA MET A 328 16.73 10.47 1.25
C MET A 328 16.06 9.16 0.80
N ILE A 329 15.16 9.21 -0.19
CA ILE A 329 14.37 8.03 -0.56
C ILE A 329 15.24 6.92 -1.14
N SER A 330 16.29 7.23 -1.90
CA SER A 330 17.20 6.23 -2.47
C SER A 330 18.01 5.50 -1.39
N LYS A 331 18.48 6.20 -0.35
CA LYS A 331 19.18 5.59 0.79
C LYS A 331 18.27 4.76 1.68
N VAL A 332 17.09 5.30 2.01
CA VAL A 332 16.07 4.62 2.82
C VAL A 332 15.54 3.36 2.11
N LEU A 333 15.57 3.33 0.78
CA LEU A 333 15.11 2.18 0.00
C LEU A 333 16.22 1.25 -0.49
N SER A 334 17.47 1.47 -0.06
CA SER A 334 18.57 0.55 -0.36
C SER A 334 18.30 -0.87 0.16
N PRO A 335 18.83 -1.93 -0.47
CA PRO A 335 18.67 -3.30 0.01
C PRO A 335 19.05 -3.49 1.49
N ALA A 336 20.17 -2.89 1.91
CA ALA A 336 20.60 -2.95 3.30
C ALA A 336 19.57 -2.35 4.27
N ASN A 337 18.96 -1.22 3.91
CA ASN A 337 17.95 -0.59 4.75
C ASN A 337 16.62 -1.36 4.73
N GLN A 338 16.18 -1.88 3.58
CA GLN A 338 14.99 -2.72 3.51
C GLN A 338 15.15 -4.02 4.33
N LEU A 339 16.34 -4.61 4.37
CA LEU A 339 16.63 -5.74 5.27
C LEU A 339 16.51 -5.35 6.75
N ALA A 340 16.98 -4.16 7.12
CA ALA A 340 16.86 -3.65 8.48
C ALA A 340 15.39 -3.42 8.87
N VAL A 341 14.60 -2.81 7.97
CA VAL A 341 13.15 -2.62 8.15
C VAL A 341 12.44 -3.98 8.27
N PHE A 342 12.75 -4.95 7.41
CA PHE A 342 12.19 -6.30 7.52
C PHE A 342 12.44 -6.94 8.88
N LYS A 343 13.66 -6.83 9.43
CA LYS A 343 13.99 -7.37 10.75
C LYS A 343 13.26 -6.63 11.89
N ALA A 344 13.02 -5.33 11.72
CA ALA A 344 12.38 -4.52 12.75
C ALA A 344 10.86 -4.70 12.77
N THR A 345 10.20 -4.65 11.60
CA THR A 345 8.74 -4.57 11.49
C THR A 345 8.12 -5.69 10.67
N GLY A 346 8.90 -6.44 9.89
CA GLY A 346 8.40 -7.53 9.04
C GLY A 346 7.97 -7.10 7.64
N ASN A 347 8.07 -5.82 7.26
CA ASN A 347 7.82 -5.39 5.88
C ASN A 347 8.78 -6.11 4.92
N PHE A 348 8.24 -6.83 3.93
CA PHE A 348 9.07 -7.68 3.11
C PHE A 348 9.76 -6.87 2.00
N PRO A 349 11.09 -7.01 1.80
CA PRO A 349 11.81 -6.17 0.86
C PRO A 349 11.30 -6.33 -0.57
N SER A 350 11.31 -5.24 -1.33
CA SER A 350 11.10 -5.23 -2.78
C SER A 350 12.38 -5.53 -3.57
N THR A 351 13.48 -5.84 -2.87
CA THR A 351 14.82 -6.02 -3.42
C THR A 351 15.19 -7.51 -3.53
N PRO A 352 15.20 -8.10 -4.74
CA PRO A 352 15.29 -9.56 -4.90
C PRO A 352 16.66 -10.14 -4.52
N SER A 353 17.72 -9.33 -4.48
CA SER A 353 19.04 -9.76 -4.01
C SER A 353 19.02 -10.29 -2.58
N LEU A 354 18.07 -9.83 -1.75
CA LEU A 354 17.91 -10.29 -0.37
C LEU A 354 17.20 -11.65 -0.27
N TYR A 355 16.52 -12.13 -1.32
CA TYR A 355 15.69 -13.34 -1.24
C TYR A 355 16.50 -14.65 -1.22
N THR A 356 17.82 -14.52 -1.28
CA THR A 356 18.80 -15.60 -1.11
C THR A 356 19.87 -15.23 -0.07
N ASP A 357 19.75 -14.06 0.58
CA ASP A 357 20.66 -13.64 1.64
C ASP A 357 20.30 -14.38 2.94
N PRO A 358 21.23 -15.14 3.56
CA PRO A 358 20.99 -15.80 4.85
C PRO A 358 20.49 -14.87 5.95
N ALA A 359 20.91 -13.59 5.92
CA ALA A 359 20.45 -12.59 6.87
C ALA A 359 18.94 -12.34 6.79
N LEU A 360 18.31 -12.63 5.64
CA LEU A 360 16.87 -12.65 5.44
C LEU A 360 16.29 -14.06 5.58
N THR A 361 16.81 -15.05 4.86
CA THR A 361 16.18 -16.39 4.78
C THR A 361 16.19 -17.14 6.10
N ASP A 362 17.22 -16.92 6.93
CA ASP A 362 17.36 -17.58 8.23
C ASP A 362 16.67 -16.78 9.35
N TYR A 363 16.07 -15.62 9.02
CA TYR A 363 15.39 -14.79 10.00
C TYR A 363 14.12 -15.47 10.52
N LYS A 364 14.06 -15.59 11.85
CA LYS A 364 12.93 -16.12 12.61
C LYS A 364 12.35 -15.04 13.49
N SER A 365 11.03 -14.90 13.48
CA SER A 365 10.37 -13.88 14.29
C SER A 365 9.97 -14.43 15.66
N LYS A 366 10.56 -13.86 16.73
CA LYS A 366 10.26 -14.26 18.11
C LYS A 366 8.80 -14.04 18.47
N PHE A 367 8.19 -12.96 18.00
CA PHE A 367 6.78 -12.68 18.25
C PHE A 367 5.88 -13.79 17.67
N PHE A 368 6.25 -14.33 16.51
CA PHE A 368 5.54 -15.39 15.81
C PHE A 368 6.14 -16.78 16.12
N SER A 369 6.51 -17.02 17.37
CA SER A 369 6.98 -18.34 17.85
C SER A 369 8.15 -18.91 17.04
N ASP A 370 9.12 -18.04 16.72
CA ASP A 370 10.28 -18.34 15.87
C ASP A 370 9.91 -18.87 14.47
N ALA A 371 8.73 -18.50 13.95
CA ALA A 371 8.33 -18.79 12.58
C ALA A 371 9.39 -18.25 11.59
N PRO A 372 9.77 -19.05 10.57
CA PRO A 372 10.80 -18.68 9.60
C PRO A 372 10.22 -17.73 8.54
N VAL A 373 9.79 -16.55 8.97
CA VAL A 373 9.08 -15.58 8.13
C VAL A 373 9.91 -15.13 6.93
N GLY A 374 11.25 -15.12 7.03
CA GLY A 374 12.14 -14.78 5.93
C GLY A 374 11.99 -15.71 4.72
N ILE A 375 12.05 -17.02 4.93
CA ILE A 375 11.90 -17.98 3.83
C ILE A 375 10.45 -18.06 3.33
N ILE A 376 9.46 -18.02 4.23
CA ILE A 376 8.03 -18.07 3.86
C ILE A 376 7.68 -16.93 2.89
N TYR A 377 8.02 -15.68 3.23
CA TYR A 377 7.71 -14.56 2.35
C TYR A 377 8.62 -14.50 1.12
N SER A 378 9.87 -15.00 1.19
CA SER A 378 10.72 -15.14 0.00
C SER A 378 10.10 -16.07 -1.03
N GLU A 379 9.57 -17.22 -0.60
CA GLU A 379 8.90 -18.16 -1.47
C GLU A 379 7.59 -17.60 -2.03
N SER A 380 6.81 -16.91 -1.20
CA SER A 380 5.57 -16.24 -1.64
C SER A 380 5.87 -15.17 -2.70
N ALA A 381 6.86 -14.31 -2.46
CA ALA A 381 7.26 -13.26 -3.40
C ALA A 381 7.79 -13.82 -4.73
N LYS A 382 8.56 -14.92 -4.70
CA LYS A 382 9.08 -15.60 -5.92
C LYS A 382 7.98 -16.24 -6.77
N LYS A 383 6.88 -16.68 -6.14
CA LYS A 383 5.72 -17.27 -6.84
C LYS A 383 4.80 -16.20 -7.44
N LEU A 384 4.99 -14.93 -7.08
CA LEU A 384 4.13 -13.86 -7.55
C LEU A 384 4.25 -13.66 -9.06
N LYS A 385 3.11 -13.67 -9.74
CA LYS A 385 3.00 -13.19 -11.10
C LYS A 385 2.48 -11.75 -11.09
N PRO A 386 3.13 -10.82 -11.81
CA PRO A 386 2.60 -9.48 -11.99
C PRO A 386 1.27 -9.57 -12.74
N VAL A 387 0.21 -8.99 -12.17
CA VAL A 387 -1.08 -8.86 -12.85
C VAL A 387 -1.39 -7.38 -13.00
N TYR A 388 -1.97 -7.01 -14.15
CA TYR A 388 -2.39 -5.64 -14.39
C TYR A 388 -3.53 -5.28 -13.42
N GLU A 389 -3.40 -4.13 -12.75
CA GLU A 389 -4.44 -3.52 -11.93
C GLU A 389 -4.84 -2.20 -12.59
N GLY A 390 -6.12 -2.02 -12.88
CA GLY A 390 -6.57 -0.83 -13.58
C GLY A 390 -6.95 0.31 -12.63
N PRO A 391 -7.25 1.50 -13.15
CA PRO A 391 -7.51 2.68 -12.32
C PRO A 391 -8.81 2.62 -11.52
N LYS A 392 -9.78 1.79 -11.94
CA LYS A 392 -11.04 1.58 -11.21
C LYS A 392 -11.04 0.33 -10.32
N GLU A 393 -9.91 -0.36 -10.19
CA GLU A 393 -9.79 -1.63 -9.46
C GLU A 393 -10.35 -1.52 -8.03
N ARG A 394 -9.91 -0.50 -7.28
CA ARG A 394 -10.35 -0.27 -5.90
C ARG A 394 -11.86 -0.06 -5.78
N GLN A 395 -12.44 0.73 -6.70
CA GLN A 395 -13.88 1.00 -6.73
C GLN A 395 -14.65 -0.30 -6.95
N MET A 396 -14.23 -1.13 -7.91
CA MET A 396 -14.88 -2.41 -8.17
C MET A 396 -14.74 -3.39 -7.00
N MET A 397 -13.53 -3.53 -6.44
CA MET A 397 -13.26 -4.40 -5.29
C MET A 397 -14.09 -4.03 -4.06
N ARG A 398 -14.33 -2.72 -3.83
CA ARG A 398 -15.19 -2.25 -2.75
C ARG A 398 -16.63 -2.76 -2.91
N GLU A 399 -17.18 -2.75 -4.12
CA GLU A 399 -18.55 -3.21 -4.34
C GLU A 399 -18.70 -4.74 -4.18
N PHE A 400 -17.70 -5.52 -4.57
CA PHE A 400 -17.65 -6.95 -4.22
C PHE A 400 -17.59 -7.16 -2.70
N GLY A 401 -16.76 -6.38 -1.99
CA GLY A 401 -16.68 -6.40 -0.53
C GLY A 401 -18.00 -6.05 0.16
N ASN A 402 -18.69 -5.01 -0.33
CA ASN A 402 -20.01 -4.60 0.16
C ASN A 402 -21.04 -5.72 0.00
N ALA A 403 -21.01 -6.45 -1.12
CA ALA A 403 -21.89 -7.59 -1.35
C ALA A 403 -21.59 -8.77 -0.42
N LEU A 404 -20.33 -9.09 -0.18
CA LEU A 404 -19.94 -10.10 0.82
C LEU A 404 -20.37 -9.69 2.23
N GLY A 405 -20.32 -8.40 2.56
CA GLY A 405 -20.87 -7.86 3.79
C GLY A 405 -22.37 -8.14 3.96
N ARG A 406 -23.16 -8.07 2.88
CA ARG A 406 -24.59 -8.42 2.89
C ARG A 406 -24.84 -9.92 3.09
N ILE A 407 -23.91 -10.78 2.65
CA ILE A 407 -23.95 -12.21 3.00
C ILE A 407 -23.67 -12.39 4.50
N ASP A 408 -22.69 -11.67 5.03
CA ASP A 408 -22.36 -11.71 6.46
C ASP A 408 -23.52 -11.24 7.34
N THR A 409 -24.33 -10.27 6.92
CA THR A 409 -25.55 -9.87 7.66
C THR A 409 -26.75 -10.77 7.42
N GLY A 410 -26.70 -11.65 6.41
CA GLY A 410 -27.80 -12.53 6.01
C GLY A 410 -28.86 -11.86 5.15
N ASP A 411 -28.58 -10.65 4.64
CA ASP A 411 -29.50 -9.88 3.80
C ASP A 411 -29.61 -10.44 2.38
N GLU A 412 -28.55 -11.09 1.89
CA GLU A 412 -28.49 -11.69 0.55
C GLU A 412 -27.88 -13.10 0.57
N THR A 413 -28.39 -13.98 -0.29
CA THR A 413 -27.71 -15.24 -0.64
C THR A 413 -26.48 -14.96 -1.51
N ALA A 414 -25.55 -15.92 -1.61
CA ALA A 414 -24.36 -15.77 -2.46
C ALA A 414 -24.70 -15.44 -3.93
N ALA A 415 -25.76 -16.03 -4.48
CA ALA A 415 -26.20 -15.74 -5.85
C ALA A 415 -26.73 -14.30 -5.99
N GLN A 416 -27.59 -13.87 -5.06
CA GLN A 416 -28.11 -12.49 -5.05
C GLN A 416 -26.99 -11.46 -4.86
N ALA A 417 -26.04 -11.76 -3.97
CA ALA A 417 -24.90 -10.90 -3.68
C ALA A 417 -23.94 -10.77 -4.88
N TRP A 418 -23.73 -11.85 -5.63
CA TRP A 418 -22.95 -11.79 -6.87
C TRP A 418 -23.62 -10.86 -7.90
N ASP A 419 -24.91 -11.06 -8.16
CA ASP A 419 -25.65 -10.25 -9.13
C ASP A 419 -25.73 -8.77 -8.71
N SER A 420 -25.93 -8.50 -7.40
CA SER A 420 -25.96 -7.16 -6.85
C SER A 420 -24.60 -6.48 -6.88
N ALA A 421 -23.51 -7.23 -6.65
CA ALA A 421 -22.13 -6.74 -6.83
C ALA A 421 -21.89 -6.30 -8.28
N LEU A 422 -22.23 -7.14 -9.27
CA LEU A 422 -22.05 -6.79 -10.69
C LEU A 422 -22.85 -5.55 -11.10
N ALA A 423 -24.08 -5.43 -10.60
CA ALA A 423 -24.91 -4.24 -10.83
C ALA A 423 -24.31 -2.98 -10.19
N ALA A 424 -23.82 -3.07 -8.95
CA ALA A 424 -23.18 -1.96 -8.25
C ALA A 424 -21.87 -1.53 -8.91
N VAL A 425 -21.03 -2.50 -9.31
CA VAL A 425 -19.79 -2.24 -10.07
C VAL A 425 -20.11 -1.47 -11.35
N LYS A 426 -21.09 -1.93 -12.13
CA LYS A 426 -21.50 -1.26 -13.38
C LYS A 426 -21.99 0.17 -13.15
N LEU A 427 -22.68 0.44 -12.05
CA LEU A 427 -23.11 1.79 -11.71
C LEU A 427 -21.92 2.68 -11.31
N GLU A 428 -21.01 2.17 -10.49
CA GLU A 428 -19.87 2.90 -9.94
C GLU A 428 -18.87 3.30 -11.03
N ILE A 429 -18.62 2.42 -12.01
CA ILE A 429 -17.63 2.67 -13.05
C ILE A 429 -18.19 3.40 -14.28
N GLY A 430 -19.50 3.63 -14.35
CA GLY A 430 -20.19 4.17 -15.53
C GLY A 430 -20.10 3.26 -16.75
#